data_AF-A0A822DLP3-F1
#
_entry.id   AF-A0A822DLP3-F1
#
_cell.length_a   1.000
_cell.length_b   1.000
_cell.length_c   1.000
_cell.angle_alpha   90.00
_cell.angle_beta   90.00
_cell.angle_gamma   90.00
#
_symmetry.space_group_name_H-M   'P 1'
#
loop_
_entity.id
_entity.type
_entity.pdbx_description
1 polymer ?
#
loop_
_entity_poly.entity_id
_entity_poly.type
_entity_poly.pdbx_seq_one_letter_code
_entity_poly.pdbx_strand_id
1 'polypeptide(L)' 'DDEIEADELIARGNWAQAVDALVRIDNPNIRVLNKQGCLLRERLQDLPGALECHQQALIKATDEDKAETLIYLGIV' A
#
# COMPACT_ATOMS: atom_id res chain seq x y z
N ASP A 1 -1.21 2.27 17.01
CA ASP A 1 -0.40 2.46 15.80
C ASP A 1 -1.19 1.81 14.69
N ASP A 2 -1.72 2.62 13.78
CA ASP A 2 -2.62 2.14 12.72
C ASP A 2 -1.93 1.13 11.80
N GLU A 3 -0.60 1.16 11.66
CA GLU A 3 0.11 0.16 10.87
C GLU A 3 0.14 -1.20 11.56
N ILE A 4 0.33 -1.23 12.88
CA ILE A 4 0.27 -2.48 13.67
C ILE A 4 -1.13 -3.08 13.61
N GLU A 5 -2.17 -2.24 13.72
CA GLU A 5 -3.55 -2.68 13.59
C GLU A 5 -3.82 -3.27 12.19
N ALA A 6 -3.35 -2.61 11.13
CA ALA A 6 -3.45 -3.13 9.79
C ALA A 6 -2.76 -4.49 9.63
N ASP A 7 -1.58 -4.68 10.21
CA ASP A 7 -0.85 -5.96 10.16
C ASP A 7 -1.60 -7.09 10.87
N GLU A 8 -2.24 -6.81 12.00
CA GLU A 8 -3.11 -7.79 12.66
C GLU A 8 -4.34 -8.15 11.84
N LEU A 9 -4.96 -7.16 11.19
CA LEU A 9 -6.13 -7.35 10.34
C LEU A 9 -5.76 -8.16 9.08
N ILE A 10 -4.60 -7.90 8.49
CA ILE A 10 -4.02 -8.70 7.40
C ILE A 10 -3.84 -10.15 7.84
N ALA A 11 -3.25 -10.40 9.01
CA ALA A 11 -3.04 -11.75 9.52
C ALA A 11 -4.36 -12.52 9.74
N ARG A 12 -5.46 -11.81 10.03
CA ARG A 12 -6.81 -12.38 10.21
C ARG A 12 -7.61 -12.48 8.90
N GLY A 13 -7.09 -11.95 7.79
CA GLY A 13 -7.79 -11.91 6.50
C GLY A 13 -8.85 -10.80 6.38
N ASN A 14 -8.83 -9.81 7.27
CA ASN A 14 -9.76 -8.69 7.29
C ASN A 14 -9.25 -7.53 6.41
N TRP A 15 -9.19 -7.76 5.09
CA TRP A 15 -8.50 -6.87 4.15
C TRP A 15 -9.07 -5.45 4.06
N ALA A 16 -10.40 -5.30 4.04
CA ALA A 16 -11.05 -4.00 3.97
C ALA A 16 -10.73 -3.14 5.20
N GLN A 17 -10.83 -3.74 6.39
CA GLN A 17 -10.49 -3.08 7.64
C GLN A 17 -9.00 -2.73 7.71
N ALA A 18 -8.13 -3.59 7.17
CA ALA A 18 -6.70 -3.30 7.09
C ALA A 18 -6.42 -2.08 6.23
N VAL A 19 -7.09 -1.95 5.07
CA VAL A 19 -6.99 -0.74 4.23
C VAL A 19 -7.52 0.49 4.98
N ASP A 20 -8.65 0.39 5.67
CA ASP A 20 -9.20 1.49 6.47
C ASP A 20 -8.21 1.94 7.55
N ALA A 21 -7.48 1.01 8.18
CA ALA A 21 -6.43 1.34 9.14
C ALA A 21 -5.25 2.06 8.47
N LEU A 22 -4.74 1.55 7.35
CA LEU A 22 -3.63 2.19 6.62
C LEU A 22 -3.97 3.61 6.15
N VAL A 23 -5.22 3.87 5.75
CA VAL A 23 -5.69 5.20 5.32
C VAL A 23 -5.68 6.23 6.47
N ARG A 24 -5.77 5.78 7.73
CA ARG A 24 -5.72 6.69 8.90
C ARG A 24 -4.30 7.18 9.23
N ILE A 25 -3.27 6.54 8.68
CA ILE A 25 -1.88 6.96 8.90
C ILE A 25 -1.66 8.30 8.20
N ASP A 26 -1.43 9.35 8.99
CA ASP A 26 -1.08 10.65 8.45
C ASP A 26 0.33 10.62 7.83
N ASN A 27 0.47 11.26 6.66
CA ASN A 27 1.68 11.28 5.84
C ASN A 27 2.35 9.89 5.68
N PRO A 28 1.68 8.92 5.04
CA PRO A 28 2.18 7.56 4.93
C PRO A 28 3.48 7.54 4.13
N ASN A 29 4.40 6.67 4.56
CA ASN A 29 5.66 6.41 3.86
C ASN A 29 5.43 5.46 2.67
N ILE A 30 6.49 5.27 1.88
CA ILE A 30 6.49 4.42 0.67
C ILE A 30 5.98 3.00 0.99
N ARG A 31 6.45 2.42 2.10
CA ARG A 31 6.08 1.06 2.52
C ARG A 31 4.59 0.93 2.80
N VAL A 32 4.01 1.88 3.53
CA VAL A 32 2.58 1.90 3.86
C VAL A 32 1.74 2.03 2.59
N LEU A 33 2.12 2.92 1.68
CA LEU A 33 1.43 3.11 0.40
C LEU A 33 1.51 1.87 -0.49
N ASN A 34 2.68 1.24 -0.59
CA ASN A 34 2.82 -0.01 -1.34
C ASN A 34 2.01 -1.15 -0.72
N LYS A 35 2.00 -1.27 0.62
CA LYS A 35 1.17 -2.25 1.35
C LYS A 35 -0.32 -2.05 1.05
N GLN A 36 -0.80 -0.81 1.10
CA GLN A 36 -2.19 -0.47 0.76
C GLN A 36 -2.51 -0.82 -0.70
N GLY A 37 -1.63 -0.45 -1.63
CA GLY A 37 -1.79 -0.76 -3.06
C GLY A 37 -1.88 -2.27 -3.33
N CYS A 38 -1.03 -3.07 -2.67
CA CYS A 38 -1.10 -4.53 -2.76
C CYS A 38 -2.43 -5.10 -2.26
N LEU A 39 -2.93 -4.63 -1.11
CA LEU A 39 -4.22 -5.07 -0.57
C LEU A 39 -5.38 -4.72 -1.51
N LEU A 40 -5.40 -3.48 -2.02
CA LEU A 40 -6.41 -3.02 -2.97
C LEU A 40 -6.42 -3.89 -4.24
N ARG A 41 -5.25 -4.17 -4.81
CA ARG A 41 -5.10 -4.99 -6.02
C ARG A 41 -5.49 -6.45 -5.79
N GLU A 42 -4.88 -7.10 -4.81
CA GLU A 42 -4.88 -8.56 -4.68
C GLU A 42 -6.07 -9.10 -3.89
N ARG A 43 -6.62 -8.30 -2.98
CA ARG A 43 -7.68 -8.74 -2.05
C ARG A 43 -9.02 -8.07 -2.32
N LEU A 44 -9.01 -6.81 -2.73
CA LEU A 44 -10.23 -6.03 -2.95
C LEU A 44 -10.54 -5.81 -4.44
N GLN A 45 -9.62 -6.19 -5.34
CA GLN A 45 -9.72 -6.01 -6.79
C GLN A 45 -9.97 -4.54 -7.23
N ASP A 46 -9.59 -3.58 -6.39
CA ASP A 46 -9.62 -2.16 -6.69
C ASP A 46 -8.30 -1.75 -7.38
N LEU A 47 -8.26 -1.97 -8.69
CA LEU A 47 -7.09 -1.64 -9.51
C LEU A 47 -6.83 -0.12 -9.58
N PRO A 48 -7.84 0.76 -9.74
CA PRO A 48 -7.61 2.20 -9.71
C PRO A 48 -7.03 2.68 -8.37
N GLY A 49 -7.59 2.25 -7.24
CA GLY A 49 -7.08 2.62 -5.92
C GLY A 49 -5.66 2.11 -5.69
N ALA A 50 -5.36 0.88 -6.15
CA ALA A 50 -4.02 0.32 -6.07
C ALA A 50 -2.99 1.15 -6.88
N LEU A 51 -3.36 1.55 -8.11
CA LEU A 51 -2.50 2.37 -8.96
C LEU A 51 -2.18 3.71 -8.31
N GLU A 52 -3.19 4.38 -7.74
CA GLU A 52 -3.00 5.64 -7.02
C GLU A 52 -2.00 5.49 -5.87
N CYS A 53 -2.15 4.43 -5.06
CA CYS A 53 -1.24 4.17 -3.94
C CYS A 53 0.21 3.98 -4.41
N HIS A 54 0.44 3.18 -5.45
CA HIS A 54 1.80 2.95 -5.98
C HIS A 54 2.39 4.21 -6.65
N GLN A 55 1.57 5.05 -7.28
CA GLN A 55 2.03 6.33 -7.80
C GLN A 55 2.43 7.30 -6.69
N GLN A 56 1.65 7.38 -5.61
CA GLN A 56 2.00 8.19 -4.44
C GLN A 56 3.28 7.66 -3.76
N ALA A 57 3.43 6.34 -3.68
CA ALA A 57 4.66 5.70 -3.18
C ALA A 57 5.87 6.10 -4.03
N LEU A 58 5.72 6.08 -5.37
CA LEU A 58 6.79 6.44 -6.30
C LEU A 58 7.22 7.90 -6.18
N ILE A 59 6.27 8.82 -5.96
CA ILE A 59 6.57 10.24 -5.73
C ILE A 59 7.42 10.44 -4.47
N LYS A 60 7.21 9.61 -3.45
CA LYS A 60 7.96 9.65 -2.18
C LYS A 60 9.26 8.84 -2.22
N ALA A 61 9.45 7.97 -3.21
CA ALA A 61 10.57 7.04 -3.27
C ALA A 61 11.91 7.75 -3.47
N THR A 62 12.90 7.33 -2.68
CA THR A 62 14.31 7.64 -2.97
C THR A 62 14.79 6.82 -4.17
N ASP A 63 15.95 7.14 -4.73
CA ASP A 63 16.49 6.35 -5.86
C ASP A 63 16.75 4.88 -5.49
N GLU A 64 17.01 4.57 -4.21
CA GLU A 64 17.14 3.20 -3.70
C GLU A 64 15.79 2.47 -3.64
N ASP A 65 14.72 3.16 -3.23
CA ASP A 65 13.38 2.57 -3.03
C ASP A 65 12.52 2.49 -4.31
N LYS A 66 12.93 3.20 -5.38
CA LYS A 66 12.19 3.25 -6.65
C LYS A 66 12.03 1.88 -7.30
N ALA A 67 13.06 1.03 -7.23
CA ALA A 67 13.06 -0.26 -7.90
C ALA A 67 11.89 -1.14 -7.43
N GLU A 68 11.66 -1.21 -6.12
CA GLU A 68 10.56 -1.99 -5.55
C GLU A 68 9.19 -1.45 -6.00
N THR A 69 9.02 -0.13 -5.98
CA THR A 69 7.75 0.49 -6.38
C THR A 69 7.45 0.30 -7.87
N LEU A 70 8.47 0.32 -8.73
CA LEU A 70 8.32 0.06 -10.17
C LEU A 70 7.88 -1.38 -10.47
N ILE A 71 8.26 -2.36 -9.63
CA ILE A 71 7.78 -3.75 -9.74
C ILE A 71 6.25 -3.78 -9.56
N TYR A 72 5.72 -3.06 -8.57
CA TYR A 72 4.28 -3.03 -8.33
C TYR A 72 3.49 -2.37 -9.48
N LEU A 73 4.11 -1.41 -10.17
CA LEU A 73 3.55 -0.76 -11.36
C LEU A 73 3.73 -1.57 -12.65
N GLY A 74 4.55 -2.62 -12.64
CA GLY A 74 4.85 -3.43 -13.83
C GLY A 74 5.70 -2.70 -14.88
N ILE A 75 6.57 -1.78 -14.45
CA ILE A 75 7.40 -0.94 -15.33
C ILE A 75 8.83 -1.50 -15.51
N VAL A 76 9.14 -2.66 -14.91
CA VAL A 76 10.47 -3.29 -14.88
C VAL A 76 10.48 -4.70 -15.47
#